data_AF-A0A2V1B269-F1
#
_entry.id   AF-A0A2V1B269-F1
#
_cell.length_a   1.000
_cell.length_b   1.000
_cell.length_c   1.000
_cell.angle_alpha   90.00
_cell.angle_beta   90.00
_cell.angle_gamma   90.00
#
_symmetry.space_group_name_H-M   'P 1'
#
loop_
_entity.id
_entity.type
_entity.pdbx_description
1 polymer ?
#
loop_
_entity_poly.entity_id
_entity_poly.type
_entity_poly.pdbx_seq_one_letter_code
_entity_poly.pdbx_strand_id
1 'polypeptide(L)'
;MFSKGPTSHIPLLGSLLSDAIQASNQWKMEQRLGESTTDCLTTLIPEGQGEDISITLWVGRIEGLRMLDLFKQQPTWSALPKHL
;
A
#
# COMPACT_ATOMS: atom_id res chain seq x y z
N MET A 1 -0.60 3.19 -10.63
CA MET A 1 -0.78 4.29 -9.69
C MET A 1 -2.26 4.54 -9.55
N PHE A 2 -2.75 4.36 -8.34
CA PHE A 2 -4.08 4.81 -7.93
C PHE A 2 -3.86 6.07 -7.12
N SER A 3 -4.76 7.04 -7.23
CA SER A 3 -4.62 8.32 -6.54
C SER A 3 -5.95 8.76 -5.96
N LYS A 4 -5.88 9.56 -4.88
CA LYS A 4 -6.99 10.22 -4.20
C LYS A 4 -8.04 9.24 -3.65
N GLY A 5 -8.34 9.38 -2.37
CA GLY A 5 -9.42 8.64 -1.71
C GLY A 5 -10.13 9.55 -0.70
N PRO A 6 -11.30 9.18 -0.19
CA PRO A 6 -11.99 9.98 0.82
C PRO A 6 -11.16 10.05 2.11
N THR A 7 -10.94 11.25 2.64
CA THR A 7 -10.19 11.46 3.90
C THR A 7 -10.81 10.73 5.08
N SER A 8 -12.15 10.56 5.07
CA SER A 8 -12.89 9.81 6.08
C SER A 8 -12.54 8.32 6.16
N HIS A 9 -11.87 7.76 5.14
CA HIS A 9 -11.49 6.35 5.11
C HIS A 9 -10.07 6.11 5.64
N ILE A 10 -9.25 7.15 5.83
CA ILE A 10 -7.89 7.03 6.38
C ILE A 10 -7.84 6.26 7.72
N PRO A 11 -8.76 6.47 8.69
CA PRO A 11 -8.75 5.71 9.93
C PRO A 11 -8.95 4.19 9.76
N LEU A 12 -9.42 3.73 8.60
CA LEU A 12 -9.63 2.30 8.32
C LEU A 12 -8.34 1.54 8.02
N LEU A 13 -7.20 2.22 7.86
CA LEU A 13 -5.93 1.58 7.49
C LEU A 13 -5.45 0.54 8.50
N GLY A 14 -5.71 0.73 9.81
CA GLY A 14 -5.17 -0.02 10.94
C GLY A 14 -4.81 -1.50 10.70
N SER A 15 -5.66 -2.45 11.13
CA SER A 15 -5.37 -3.88 10.97
C SER A 15 -5.31 -4.32 9.51
N LEU A 16 -6.01 -3.60 8.63
CA LEU A 16 -6.06 -3.84 7.18
C LEU A 16 -4.66 -3.88 6.55
N LEU A 17 -3.76 -2.98 6.95
CA LEU A 17 -2.40 -2.95 6.46
C LEU A 17 -1.58 -4.17 6.91
N SER A 18 -1.70 -4.55 8.18
CA SER A 18 -0.99 -5.73 8.72
C SER A 18 -1.42 -7.00 7.99
N ASP A 19 -2.73 -7.21 7.84
CA ASP A 19 -3.28 -8.39 7.16
C ASP A 19 -2.83 -8.44 5.69
N ALA A 20 -2.81 -7.28 5.03
CA ALA A 20 -2.38 -7.16 3.64
C ALA A 20 -0.89 -7.48 3.47
N ILE A 21 -0.01 -7.03 4.39
CA ILE A 21 1.41 -7.37 4.41
C ILE A 21 1.61 -8.88 4.61
N GLN A 22 0.94 -9.47 5.60
CA GLN A 22 1.07 -10.89 5.91
C GLN A 22 0.58 -11.80 4.78
N ALA A 23 -0.34 -11.29 3.96
CA ALA A 23 -0.81 -11.99 2.77
C ALA A 23 0.19 -11.97 1.61
N SER A 24 1.24 -11.13 1.64
CA SER A 24 2.22 -11.01 0.56
C SER A 24 3.05 -12.28 0.39
N ASN A 25 3.51 -12.55 -0.83
CA ASN A 25 4.41 -13.67 -1.11
C ASN A 25 5.79 -13.46 -0.46
N GLN A 26 6.25 -12.21 -0.40
CA GLN A 26 7.51 -11.84 0.24
C GLN A 26 7.48 -12.19 1.73
N TRP A 27 6.43 -11.76 2.45
CA TRP A 27 6.25 -12.10 3.85
C TRP A 27 6.24 -13.61 4.08
N LYS A 28 5.42 -14.32 3.31
CA LYS A 28 5.31 -15.79 3.43
C LYS A 28 6.64 -16.50 3.16
N MET A 29 7.46 -15.96 2.27
CA MET A 29 8.80 -16.48 2.00
C MET A 29 9.73 -16.24 3.18
N GLU A 30 9.80 -15.02 3.70
CA GLU A 30 10.60 -14.64 4.88
C GLU A 30 10.25 -15.51 6.10
N GLN A 31 8.94 -15.73 6.34
CA GLN A 31 8.49 -16.61 7.44
C GLN A 31 8.92 -18.07 7.25
N ARG A 32 8.94 -18.58 6.01
CA ARG A 32 9.42 -19.95 5.72
C ARG A 32 10.92 -20.08 5.90
N LEU A 33 11.67 -19.01 5.65
CA LEU A 33 13.11 -18.95 5.85
C LEU A 33 13.48 -18.70 7.32
N GLY A 34 12.51 -18.38 8.17
CA GLY A 34 12.74 -18.10 9.60
C GLY A 34 13.37 -16.72 9.84
N GLU A 35 13.17 -15.78 8.91
CA GLU A 35 13.71 -14.43 9.04
C GLU A 35 13.09 -13.69 10.24
N SER A 36 13.93 -12.93 10.94
CA SER A 36 13.50 -12.08 12.07
C SER A 36 13.11 -10.66 11.64
N THR A 37 13.37 -10.32 10.39
CA THR A 37 13.12 -9.01 9.77
C THR A 37 12.32 -9.19 8.48
N THR A 38 11.72 -8.10 7.98
CA THR A 38 10.93 -8.13 6.74
C THR A 38 11.30 -6.96 5.84
N ASP A 39 11.36 -7.22 4.53
CA ASP A 39 11.48 -6.19 3.51
C ASP A 39 10.11 -5.71 3.01
N CYS A 40 9.01 -6.23 3.56
CA CYS A 40 7.66 -5.84 3.18
C CYS A 40 7.27 -4.43 3.60
N LEU A 41 8.06 -3.78 4.47
CA LEU A 41 7.90 -2.39 4.88
C LEU A 41 9.23 -1.66 4.68
N THR A 42 9.24 -0.74 3.73
CA THR A 42 10.39 0.12 3.46
C THR A 42 10.01 1.57 3.73
N THR A 43 10.92 2.29 4.39
CA THR A 43 10.73 3.70 4.75
C THR A 43 11.84 4.53 4.11
N LEU A 44 11.45 5.57 3.39
CA LEU A 44 12.36 6.57 2.82
C LEU A 44 12.19 7.86 3.60
N ILE A 45 13.27 8.27 4.28
CA ILE A 45 13.34 9.50 5.05
C ILE A 45 14.17 10.50 4.23
N PRO A 46 13.57 11.61 3.76
CA PRO A 46 14.32 12.66 3.07
C PRO A 46 15.31 13.37 3.99
N GLU A 47 16.32 14.03 3.41
CA GLU A 47 17.36 14.75 4.18
C GLU A 47 16.82 16.06 4.80
N GLY A 48 15.82 16.70 4.18
CA GLY A 48 15.24 17.94 4.67
C GLY A 48 14.42 17.73 5.95
N GLN A 49 14.64 18.58 6.96
CA GLN A 49 13.99 18.45 8.28
C GLN A 49 12.48 18.72 8.30
N GLY A 50 11.88 19.17 7.19
CA GLY A 50 10.45 19.48 7.07
C GLY A 50 9.73 18.65 6.01
N GLU A 51 10.38 17.65 5.45
CA GLU A 51 9.84 16.84 4.36
C GLU A 51 9.06 15.63 4.90
N ASP A 52 8.01 15.23 4.19
CA ASP A 52 7.21 14.06 4.55
C ASP A 52 7.99 12.75 4.30
N ILE A 53 7.82 11.78 5.19
CA ILE A 53 8.37 10.43 5.05
C ILE A 53 7.51 9.61 4.08
N SER A 54 8.15 8.84 3.20
CA SER A 54 7.47 7.88 2.33
C SER A 54 7.57 6.46 2.90
N ILE A 55 6.44 5.79 3.05
CA ILE A 55 6.38 4.37 3.43
C ILE A 55 5.88 3.57 2.23
N THR A 56 6.60 2.51 1.88
CA THR A 56 6.21 1.55 0.84
C THR A 56 5.92 0.20 1.49
N LEU A 57 4.75 -0.36 1.17
CA LEU A 57 4.30 -1.66 1.69
C LEU A 57 4.13 -2.66 0.56
N TRP A 58 4.70 -3.84 0.74
CA TRP A 58 4.47 -4.99 -0.14
C TRP A 58 3.33 -5.81 0.44
N VAL A 59 2.23 -5.87 -0.30
CA VAL A 59 1.00 -6.52 0.14
C VAL A 59 0.61 -7.66 -0.79
N GLY A 60 -0.19 -8.59 -0.27
CA GLY A 60 -0.86 -9.60 -1.08
C GLY A 60 -1.70 -8.94 -2.17
N ARG A 61 -1.72 -9.55 -3.37
CA ARG A 61 -2.39 -8.96 -4.54
C ARG A 61 -3.89 -8.78 -4.32
N ILE A 62 -4.55 -9.76 -3.69
CA ILE A 62 -6.00 -9.73 -3.49
C ILE A 62 -6.35 -8.68 -2.44
N GLU A 63 -5.58 -8.61 -1.36
CA GLU A 63 -5.72 -7.68 -0.25
C GLU A 63 -5.45 -6.25 -0.71
N GLY A 64 -4.40 -6.05 -1.52
CA GLY A 64 -4.11 -4.76 -2.15
C GLY A 64 -5.26 -4.27 -3.04
N LEU A 65 -5.85 -5.15 -3.87
CA LEU A 65 -7.02 -4.79 -4.68
C LEU A 65 -8.25 -4.45 -3.80
N ARG A 66 -8.51 -5.23 -2.76
CA ARG A 66 -9.60 -4.94 -1.80
C ARG A 66 -9.41 -3.61 -1.10
N MET A 67 -8.17 -3.27 -0.74
CA MET A 67 -7.85 -1.96 -0.20
C MET A 67 -8.16 -0.86 -1.21
N LEU A 68 -7.72 -0.98 -2.46
CA LEU A 68 -8.01 0.03 -3.49
C LEU A 68 -9.52 0.28 -3.62
N ASP A 69 -10.33 -0.78 -3.60
CA ASP A 69 -11.80 -0.68 -3.64
C ASP A 69 -12.37 -0.02 -2.37
N LEU A 70 -11.90 -0.44 -1.18
CA LEU A 70 -12.34 0.12 0.11
C LEU A 70 -12.03 1.62 0.19
N PHE A 71 -10.84 2.03 -0.22
CA PHE A 71 -10.42 3.43 -0.25
C PHE A 71 -10.97 4.20 -1.47
N LYS A 72 -11.74 3.52 -2.33
CA LYS A 72 -12.34 4.08 -3.56
C LYS A 72 -11.31 4.83 -4.41
N GLN A 73 -10.08 4.36 -4.42
CA GLN A 73 -9.01 5.05 -5.13
C GLN A 73 -9.18 4.85 -6.64
N GLN A 74 -8.96 5.90 -7.40
CA GLN A 74 -9.11 5.85 -8.85
C GLN A 74 -7.77 5.60 -9.53
N PRO A 75 -7.74 4.77 -10.59
CA PRO A 75 -6.53 4.63 -11.39
C PRO A 75 -6.19 5.97 -12.04
N THR A 76 -4.92 6.34 -12.05
CA THR A 76 -4.49 7.62 -12.63
C THR A 76 -4.53 7.64 -14.15
N TRP A 77 -4.68 6.48 -14.79
CA TRP A 77 -4.72 6.31 -16.25
C TRP A 77 -6.15 6.22 -16.83
N SER A 78 -7.21 6.16 -16.01
CA SER A 78 -8.59 6.10 -16.51
C SER A 78 -9.17 7.45 -16.95
N ALA A 79 -8.35 8.51 -16.98
CA ALA A 79 -8.72 9.84 -17.48
C ALA A 79 -8.36 10.06 -18.97
N LEU A 80 -8.38 9.00 -19.80
CA LEU A 80 -8.35 9.18 -21.25
C LEU A 80 -9.64 9.89 -21.69
N PRO A 81 -9.57 11.00 -22.46
CA PRO A 81 -10.77 11.73 -22.87
C PRO A 81 -11.71 10.84 -23.67
N LYS A 82 -12.99 10.84 -23.29
CA LYS A 82 -14.08 10.41 -24.17
C LYS A 82 -14.24 11.47 -25.26
N HIS A 83 -13.39 11.45 -26.28
CA HIS A 83 -13.64 12.15 -27.53
C HIS A 83 -13.76 11.12 -28.66
N LEU A 84 -15.01 10.79 -28.98
CA LEU A 84 -15.49 10.39 -30.30
C LEU A 84 -16.42 11.50 -30.78
#